data_AF-I6UP96-F1
#
_entry.id   AF-I6UP96-F1
#
_cell.length_a   1.000
_cell.length_b   1.000
_cell.length_c   1.000
_cell.angle_alpha   90.00
_cell.angle_beta   90.00
_cell.angle_gamma   90.00
#
_symmetry.space_group_name_H-M   'P 1'
#
loop_
_entity.id
_entity.type
_entity.pdbx_description
1 polymer ?
#
loop_
_entity_poly.entity_id
_entity_poly.type
_entity_poly.pdbx_seq_one_letter_code
_entity_poly.pdbx_strand_id
1 'polypeptide(L)'
;MKVSETIFPYALTYTRIIFAGIPFSFTLFAFNFLLRAIGDTKTPVKINIGTIILNIILDPFFIFGWGPFPRLGVAGAAIATMLSNSVGSLIGGYLLFTGKVGIHLTLENLKPDLKFYSRIFRVGLPSSIGDSTSALGFVVLTRVIFTVGRIYGEAHGIKGYEDVAFPTYSITNRLTNFMFAFSDGISMAMGTMVGQNIGARKYERAKEIAEKAMLINFTILSIGTLLFAIFRVPIFKFFVNDPMVIAESKKVVMYFSASLPFFGIFSAVNQVFNSAGHTKKSMVLGIIRLWILRIPLSYWLGVAMKDTAGMWLGMGLSNVIGALIGLAWFLKGSWLRGVIEEHH
;
A
#
# COMPACT_ATOMS: atom_id res chain seq x y z
N MET A 1 -6.48 0.50 -22.26
CA MET A 1 -5.52 1.62 -22.34
C MET A 1 -4.62 1.35 -23.53
N LYS A 2 -4.59 2.21 -24.54
CA LYS A 2 -3.48 2.21 -25.50
C LYS A 2 -2.29 2.83 -24.76
N VAL A 3 -1.42 2.00 -24.17
CA VAL A 3 -0.11 2.48 -23.70
C VAL A 3 0.63 2.96 -24.94
N SER A 4 1.28 4.12 -24.87
CA SER A 4 2.07 4.62 -26.00
C SER A 4 3.02 3.54 -26.49
N GLU A 5 3.09 3.33 -27.82
CA GLU A 5 3.98 2.34 -28.45
C GLU A 5 5.45 2.56 -28.06
N THR A 6 5.81 3.79 -27.68
CA THR A 6 7.14 4.15 -27.19
C THR A 6 7.43 3.71 -25.75
N ILE A 7 6.41 3.51 -24.91
CA ILE A 7 6.57 3.16 -23.48
C ILE A 7 6.36 1.66 -23.25
N PHE A 8 5.49 1.03 -24.05
CA PHE A 8 5.13 -0.36 -23.89
C PHE A 8 6.34 -1.34 -23.86
N PRO A 9 7.36 -1.21 -24.74
CA PRO A 9 8.53 -2.10 -24.70
C PRO A 9 9.32 -2.01 -23.38
N TYR A 10 9.43 -0.80 -22.81
CA TYR A 10 10.12 -0.59 -21.53
C TYR A 10 9.33 -1.21 -20.38
N ALA A 11 8.01 -0.99 -20.34
CA ALA A 11 7.14 -1.60 -19.34
C ALA A 11 7.21 -3.14 -19.41
N LEU A 12 7.09 -3.72 -20.60
CA LEU A 12 7.17 -5.16 -20.81
C LEU A 12 8.51 -5.76 -20.33
N THR A 13 9.62 -5.10 -20.67
CA THR A 13 10.97 -5.55 -20.28
C THR A 13 11.16 -5.49 -18.76
N TYR A 14 10.81 -4.36 -18.14
CA TYR A 14 10.86 -4.18 -16.70
C TYR A 14 10.05 -5.25 -15.98
N THR A 15 8.80 -5.45 -16.42
CA THR A 15 7.89 -6.42 -15.84
C THR A 15 8.45 -7.84 -15.94
N ARG A 16 8.93 -8.28 -17.11
CA ARG A 16 9.50 -9.64 -17.28
C ARG A 16 10.66 -9.92 -16.33
N ILE A 17 11.56 -8.97 -16.14
CA ILE A 17 12.72 -9.11 -15.24
C ILE A 17 12.25 -9.23 -13.78
N ILE A 18 11.34 -8.35 -13.34
CA ILE A 18 10.79 -8.42 -11.98
C ILE A 18 10.06 -9.75 -11.73
N PHE A 19 9.30 -10.24 -12.71
CA PHE A 19 8.62 -11.54 -12.61
C PHE A 19 9.59 -12.72 -12.46
N ALA A 20 10.74 -12.69 -13.12
CA ALA A 20 11.78 -13.71 -12.94
C ALA A 20 12.35 -13.72 -11.49
N GLY A 21 12.35 -12.57 -10.81
CA GLY A 21 12.80 -12.39 -9.43
C GLY A 21 11.82 -12.80 -8.33
N ILE A 22 10.61 -13.23 -8.69
CA ILE A 22 9.55 -13.55 -7.75
C ILE A 22 9.93 -14.63 -6.73
N PRO A 23 10.54 -15.78 -7.11
CA PRO A 23 10.89 -16.83 -6.15
C PRO A 23 11.76 -16.32 -5.00
N PHE A 24 12.78 -15.52 -5.32
CA PHE A 24 13.66 -14.92 -4.32
C PHE A 24 12.95 -13.88 -3.46
N SER A 25 12.14 -13.03 -4.09
CA SER A 25 11.37 -12.00 -3.38
C SER A 25 10.40 -12.63 -2.38
N PHE A 26 9.77 -13.76 -2.73
CA PHE A 26 8.91 -14.51 -1.81
C PHE A 26 9.64 -15.02 -0.58
N THR A 27 10.85 -15.58 -0.74
CA THR A 27 11.64 -16.03 0.40
C THR A 27 12.01 -14.87 1.33
N LEU A 28 12.37 -13.70 0.78
CA LEU A 28 12.63 -12.50 1.58
C LEU A 28 11.35 -12.03 2.30
N PHE A 29 10.19 -12.05 1.63
CA PHE A 29 8.91 -11.74 2.29
C PHE A 29 8.60 -12.72 3.42
N ALA A 30 8.72 -14.03 3.18
CA ALA A 30 8.50 -15.06 4.18
C ALA A 30 9.41 -14.86 5.40
N PHE A 31 10.71 -14.60 5.18
CA PHE A 31 11.66 -14.28 6.22
C PHE A 31 11.21 -13.08 7.07
N ASN A 32 10.82 -11.98 6.42
CA ASN A 32 10.33 -10.78 7.09
C ASN A 32 9.10 -11.08 7.97
N PHE A 33 8.14 -11.85 7.47
CA PHE A 33 6.94 -12.20 8.22
C PHE A 33 7.22 -13.14 9.39
N LEU A 34 8.07 -14.16 9.20
CA LEU A 34 8.42 -15.13 10.23
C LEU A 34 9.12 -14.48 11.43
N LEU A 35 10.14 -13.65 11.19
CA LEU A 35 10.86 -12.97 12.27
C LEU A 35 9.97 -11.96 13.00
N ARG A 36 9.12 -11.23 12.28
CA ARG A 36 8.14 -10.33 12.91
C ARG A 36 7.13 -11.12 13.76
N ALA A 37 6.70 -12.30 13.32
CA ALA A 37 5.73 -13.11 14.07
C ALA A 37 6.27 -13.57 15.43
N ILE A 38 7.58 -13.85 15.54
CA ILE A 38 8.24 -14.19 16.81
C ILE A 38 8.71 -12.96 17.62
N GLY A 39 8.49 -11.75 17.09
CA GLY A 39 8.83 -10.49 17.76
C GLY A 39 10.22 -9.91 17.43
N ASP A 40 11.00 -10.53 16.54
CA ASP A 40 12.25 -9.93 16.04
C ASP A 40 11.97 -8.96 14.88
N THR A 41 11.99 -7.67 15.21
CA THR A 41 11.85 -6.59 14.23
C THR A 41 13.18 -6.04 13.75
N LYS A 42 14.30 -6.31 14.45
CA LYS A 42 15.60 -5.69 14.16
C LYS A 42 16.32 -6.42 13.04
N THR A 43 16.33 -7.75 13.06
CA THR A 43 17.04 -8.54 12.04
C THR A 43 16.48 -8.32 10.63
N PRO A 44 15.14 -8.32 10.41
CA PRO A 44 14.59 -8.00 9.10
C PRO A 44 14.96 -6.60 8.63
N VAL A 45 14.91 -5.59 9.51
CA VAL A 45 15.26 -4.20 9.16
C VAL A 45 16.71 -4.10 8.70
N LYS A 46 17.66 -4.74 9.41
CA LYS A 46 19.07 -4.76 9.03
C LYS A 46 19.29 -5.33 7.62
N ILE A 47 18.62 -6.44 7.30
CA ILE A 47 18.71 -7.06 5.96
C ILE A 47 18.11 -6.13 4.90
N ASN A 48 16.92 -5.55 5.15
CA ASN A 48 16.29 -4.64 4.19
C ASN A 48 17.16 -3.39 3.94
N ILE A 49 17.80 -2.83 4.97
CA ILE A 49 18.74 -1.71 4.80
C ILE A 49 19.92 -2.14 3.92
N GLY A 50 20.49 -3.33 4.16
CA GLY A 50 21.54 -3.88 3.32
C GLY A 50 21.11 -4.05 1.85
N THR A 51 19.90 -4.57 1.63
CA THR A 51 19.29 -4.69 0.29
C THR A 51 19.11 -3.33 -0.37
N ILE A 52 18.64 -2.32 0.35
CA ILE A 52 18.47 -0.96 -0.18
C ILE A 52 19.82 -0.33 -0.53
N ILE A 53 20.82 -0.44 0.34
CA ILE A 53 22.17 0.08 0.08
C ILE A 53 22.77 -0.60 -1.14
N LEU A 54 22.67 -1.93 -1.24
CA LEU A 54 23.12 -2.67 -2.40
C LEU A 54 22.41 -2.21 -3.68
N ASN A 55 21.09 -1.98 -3.61
CA ASN A 55 20.32 -1.50 -4.75
C ASN A 55 20.79 -0.11 -5.22
N ILE A 56 20.97 0.83 -4.28
CA ILE A 56 21.51 2.18 -4.57
C ILE A 56 22.89 2.11 -5.22
N ILE A 57 23.74 1.17 -4.78
CA ILE A 57 25.08 0.99 -5.35
C ILE A 57 24.98 0.39 -6.76
N LEU A 58 24.14 -0.60 -6.99
CA LEU A 58 24.01 -1.31 -8.27
C LEU A 58 23.32 -0.48 -9.36
N ASP A 59 22.43 0.43 -8.98
CA ASP A 59 21.63 1.23 -9.92
C ASP A 59 22.51 2.01 -10.92
N PRO A 60 23.53 2.80 -10.52
CA PRO A 60 24.39 3.49 -11.47
C PRO A 60 25.12 2.57 -12.46
N PHE A 61 25.58 1.40 -12.01
CA PHE A 61 26.27 0.44 -12.87
C PHE A 61 25.35 -0.11 -13.95
N PHE A 62 24.13 -0.53 -13.61
CA PHE A 62 23.22 -1.13 -14.58
C PHE A 62 22.40 -0.10 -15.39
N ILE A 63 22.00 1.02 -14.79
CA ILE A 63 21.21 2.04 -15.47
C ILE A 63 22.08 2.84 -16.43
N PHE A 64 23.23 3.33 -15.97
CA PHE A 64 24.10 4.21 -16.75
C PHE A 64 25.22 3.46 -17.48
N GLY A 65 25.52 2.21 -17.10
CA GLY A 65 26.61 1.44 -17.69
C GLY A 65 27.99 1.88 -17.18
N TRP A 66 28.13 2.15 -15.89
CA TRP A 66 29.44 2.49 -15.32
C TRP A 66 30.39 1.29 -15.33
N GLY A 67 31.66 1.51 -15.66
CA GLY A 67 32.69 0.47 -15.69
C GLY A 67 32.49 -0.52 -16.84
N PRO A 68 32.58 -1.86 -16.60
CA PRO A 68 32.47 -2.86 -17.66
C PRO A 68 31.02 -3.16 -18.09
N PHE A 69 30.02 -2.54 -17.46
CA PHE A 69 28.62 -2.87 -17.68
C PHE A 69 28.01 -2.09 -18.84
N PRO A 70 27.19 -2.72 -19.69
CA PRO A 70 26.45 -2.00 -20.72
C PRO A 70 25.36 -1.10 -20.09
N ARG A 71 24.98 -0.03 -20.79
CA ARG A 71 23.90 0.86 -20.37
C ARG A 71 22.53 0.21 -20.61
N LEU A 72 21.89 -0.32 -19.56
CA LEU A 72 20.62 -1.06 -19.66
C LEU A 72 19.38 -0.20 -19.36
N GLY A 73 19.55 1.04 -18.88
CA GLY A 73 18.44 1.95 -18.60
C GLY A 73 17.38 1.34 -17.67
N VAL A 74 16.13 1.32 -18.12
CA VAL A 74 14.98 0.77 -17.35
C VAL A 74 15.16 -0.72 -17.01
N ALA A 75 15.74 -1.51 -17.90
CA ALA A 75 16.03 -2.92 -17.63
C ALA A 75 17.10 -3.05 -16.51
N GLY A 76 18.07 -2.14 -16.50
CA GLY A 76 19.10 -2.09 -15.47
C GLY A 76 18.53 -1.86 -14.07
N ALA A 77 17.56 -0.95 -13.93
CA ALA A 77 16.86 -0.71 -12.66
C ALA A 77 16.12 -1.97 -12.14
N ALA A 78 15.48 -2.71 -13.05
CA ALA A 78 14.80 -3.97 -12.69
C ALA A 78 15.80 -5.05 -12.22
N ILE A 79 16.94 -5.18 -12.91
CA ILE A 79 18.01 -6.12 -12.56
C ILE A 79 18.62 -5.78 -11.21
N ALA A 80 18.96 -4.50 -10.98
CA ALA A 80 19.50 -4.03 -9.71
C ALA A 80 18.55 -4.35 -8.54
N THR A 81 17.25 -4.13 -8.72
CA THR A 81 16.22 -4.44 -7.72
C THR A 81 16.16 -5.94 -7.46
N MET A 82 16.08 -6.75 -8.53
CA MET A 82 16.01 -8.20 -8.43
C MET A 82 17.23 -8.79 -7.71
N LEU A 83 18.45 -8.37 -8.09
CA LEU A 83 19.69 -8.87 -7.50
C LEU A 83 19.79 -8.51 -6.03
N SER A 84 19.44 -7.26 -5.68
CA SER A 84 19.49 -6.81 -4.29
C SER A 84 18.52 -7.60 -3.42
N ASN A 85 17.28 -7.80 -3.88
CA ASN A 85 16.30 -8.64 -3.19
C ASN A 85 16.76 -10.10 -3.11
N SER A 86 17.43 -10.61 -4.13
CA SER A 86 17.97 -11.97 -4.14
C SER A 86 19.07 -12.15 -3.10
N VAL A 87 19.97 -11.18 -2.94
CA VAL A 87 20.98 -11.20 -1.87
C VAL A 87 20.31 -11.20 -0.50
N GLY A 88 19.36 -10.29 -0.26
CA GLY A 88 18.61 -10.27 1.01
C GLY A 88 17.86 -11.58 1.27
N SER A 89 17.29 -12.17 0.23
CA SER A 89 16.59 -13.46 0.26
C SER A 89 17.52 -14.61 0.63
N LEU A 90 18.70 -14.68 0.03
CA LEU A 90 19.72 -15.69 0.34
C LEU A 90 20.21 -15.57 1.77
N ILE A 91 20.47 -14.34 2.25
CA ILE A 91 20.87 -14.09 3.65
C ILE A 91 19.75 -14.50 4.61
N GLY A 92 18.51 -14.09 4.32
CA GLY A 92 17.34 -14.44 5.15
C GLY A 92 17.11 -15.95 5.19
N GLY A 93 17.19 -16.62 4.04
CA GLY A 93 17.11 -18.08 3.94
C GLY A 93 18.19 -18.77 4.77
N TYR A 94 19.45 -18.36 4.60
CA TYR A 94 20.57 -18.90 5.37
C TYR A 94 20.38 -18.76 6.89
N LEU A 95 19.87 -17.62 7.36
CA LEU A 95 19.60 -17.42 8.79
C LEU A 95 18.49 -18.35 9.32
N LEU A 96 17.45 -18.63 8.53
CA LEU A 96 16.40 -19.58 8.90
C LEU A 96 16.92 -21.02 8.97
N PHE A 97 17.76 -21.44 8.02
CA PHE A 97 18.34 -22.79 8.04
C PHE A 97 19.39 -22.97 9.14
N THR A 98 20.06 -21.91 9.58
CA THR A 98 21.09 -21.99 10.64
C THR A 98 20.54 -21.90 12.06
N GLY A 99 19.27 -21.56 12.26
CA GLY A 99 18.67 -21.43 13.60
C GLY A 99 19.08 -20.18 14.39
N LYS A 100 19.95 -19.32 13.82
CA LYS A 100 20.54 -18.15 14.52
C LYS A 100 19.54 -17.07 14.93
N VAL A 101 18.33 -17.14 14.38
CA VAL A 101 17.26 -16.14 14.55
C VAL A 101 16.06 -16.69 15.31
N GLY A 102 16.26 -17.76 16.10
CA GLY A 102 15.22 -18.37 16.93
C GLY A 102 14.25 -19.30 16.19
N ILE A 103 14.39 -19.41 14.87
CA ILE A 103 13.67 -20.38 14.03
C ILE A 103 14.73 -21.21 13.30
N HIS A 104 14.63 -22.53 13.41
CA HIS A 104 15.45 -23.47 12.67
C HIS A 104 14.58 -24.24 11.68
N LEU A 105 14.76 -23.95 10.39
CA LEU A 105 14.02 -24.59 9.33
C LEU A 105 14.76 -25.86 8.88
N THR A 106 14.09 -27.01 8.91
CA THR A 106 14.64 -28.27 8.41
C THR A 106 14.01 -28.65 7.07
N LEU A 107 14.68 -29.51 6.30
CA LEU A 107 14.12 -30.05 5.05
C LEU A 107 12.82 -30.85 5.29
N GLU A 108 12.63 -31.38 6.49
CA GLU A 108 11.38 -32.05 6.85
C GLU A 108 10.20 -31.08 6.99
N ASN A 109 10.44 -29.84 7.44
CA ASN A 109 9.42 -28.81 7.50
C ASN A 109 8.94 -28.34 6.10
N LEU A 110 9.67 -28.68 5.04
CA LEU A 110 9.33 -28.35 3.65
C LEU A 110 8.49 -29.42 2.96
N LYS A 111 8.16 -30.53 3.64
CA LYS A 111 7.29 -31.57 3.08
C LYS A 111 5.90 -30.99 2.78
N PRO A 112 5.35 -31.20 1.57
CA PRO A 112 4.03 -30.71 1.21
C PRO A 112 2.93 -31.24 2.13
N ASP A 113 2.15 -30.33 2.72
CA ASP A 113 0.94 -30.66 3.47
C ASP A 113 -0.26 -29.93 2.84
N LEU A 114 -1.07 -30.69 2.08
CA LEU A 114 -2.25 -30.17 1.39
C LEU A 114 -3.30 -29.60 2.35
N LYS A 115 -3.42 -30.17 3.56
CA LYS A 115 -4.36 -29.69 4.58
C LYS A 115 -3.90 -28.35 5.13
N PHE A 116 -2.60 -28.19 5.36
CA PHE A 116 -2.00 -26.91 5.76
C PHE A 116 -2.11 -25.86 4.66
N TYR A 117 -1.82 -26.21 3.40
CA TYR A 117 -1.97 -25.30 2.26
C TYR A 117 -3.40 -24.80 2.08
N SER A 118 -4.41 -25.66 2.26
CA SER A 118 -5.82 -25.24 2.23
C SER A 118 -6.14 -24.16 3.27
N ARG A 119 -5.53 -24.25 4.47
CA ARG A 119 -5.67 -23.21 5.52
C ARG A 119 -4.99 -21.90 5.11
N ILE A 120 -3.80 -21.97 4.50
CA ILE A 120 -3.10 -20.80 3.94
C ILE A 120 -3.98 -20.12 2.88
N PHE A 121 -4.50 -20.88 1.91
CA PHE A 121 -5.35 -20.32 0.86
C PHE A 121 -6.65 -19.73 1.40
N ARG A 122 -7.26 -20.32 2.44
CA ARG A 122 -8.47 -19.78 3.09
C ARG A 122 -8.27 -18.37 3.63
N VAL A 123 -7.06 -18.05 4.11
CA VAL A 123 -6.72 -16.74 4.68
C VAL A 123 -6.14 -15.82 3.60
N GLY A 124 -5.21 -16.31 2.78
CA GLY A 124 -4.47 -15.52 1.80
C GLY A 124 -5.24 -15.18 0.52
N LEU A 125 -6.15 -16.05 0.06
CA LEU A 125 -6.90 -15.81 -1.18
C LEU A 125 -7.85 -14.59 -1.06
N PRO A 126 -8.64 -14.41 0.02
CA PRO A 126 -9.43 -13.19 0.21
C PRO A 126 -8.59 -11.91 0.22
N SER A 127 -7.44 -11.90 0.92
CA SER A 127 -6.56 -10.73 0.92
C SER A 127 -6.04 -10.43 -0.48
N SER A 128 -5.59 -11.47 -1.21
CA SER A 128 -5.09 -11.34 -2.58
C SER A 128 -6.15 -10.81 -3.54
N ILE A 129 -7.41 -11.26 -3.39
CA ILE A 129 -8.55 -10.72 -4.14
C ILE A 129 -8.76 -9.25 -3.79
N GLY A 130 -8.70 -8.88 -2.51
CA GLY A 130 -8.83 -7.49 -2.05
C GLY A 130 -7.78 -6.58 -2.68
N ASP A 131 -6.51 -6.99 -2.66
CA ASP A 131 -5.40 -6.23 -3.25
C ASP A 131 -5.49 -6.17 -4.78
N SER A 132 -5.82 -7.28 -5.44
CA SER A 132 -6.00 -7.34 -6.90
C SER A 132 -7.16 -6.47 -7.36
N THR A 133 -8.28 -6.54 -6.64
CA THR A 133 -9.48 -5.71 -6.86
C THR A 133 -9.18 -4.24 -6.62
N SER A 134 -8.29 -3.93 -5.67
CA SER A 134 -7.82 -2.57 -5.44
C SER A 134 -6.99 -2.05 -6.61
N ALA A 135 -6.04 -2.86 -7.11
CA ALA A 135 -5.23 -2.52 -8.27
C ALA A 135 -6.09 -2.22 -9.51
N LEU A 136 -7.09 -3.07 -9.80
CA LEU A 136 -8.06 -2.84 -10.87
C LEU A 136 -8.91 -1.58 -10.62
N GLY A 137 -9.34 -1.36 -9.38
CA GLY A 137 -10.12 -0.19 -9.02
C GLY A 137 -9.35 1.12 -9.26
N PHE A 138 -8.03 1.15 -9.04
CA PHE A 138 -7.22 2.32 -9.36
C PHE A 138 -7.08 2.58 -10.87
N VAL A 139 -7.15 1.55 -11.72
CA VAL A 139 -7.24 1.72 -13.18
C VAL A 139 -8.56 2.41 -13.55
N VAL A 140 -9.67 1.97 -12.97
CA VAL A 140 -10.98 2.61 -13.18
C VAL A 140 -11.00 4.03 -12.63
N LEU A 141 -10.44 4.25 -11.43
CA LEU A 141 -10.33 5.58 -10.84
C LEU A 141 -9.50 6.53 -11.71
N THR A 142 -8.42 6.03 -12.31
CA THR A 142 -7.64 6.80 -13.28
C THR A 142 -8.51 7.26 -14.44
N ARG A 143 -9.34 6.37 -15.00
CA ARG A 143 -10.29 6.74 -16.05
C ARG A 143 -11.32 7.78 -15.58
N VAL A 144 -11.80 7.69 -14.34
CA VAL A 144 -12.68 8.71 -13.74
C VAL A 144 -11.98 10.06 -13.67
N ILE A 145 -10.72 10.11 -13.22
CA ILE A 145 -9.94 11.36 -13.13
C ILE A 145 -9.82 12.04 -14.50
N PHE A 146 -9.42 11.30 -15.55
CA PHE A 146 -9.37 11.83 -16.91
C PHE A 146 -10.74 12.32 -17.40
N THR A 147 -11.80 11.60 -17.06
CA THR A 147 -13.16 11.94 -17.52
C THR A 147 -13.68 13.21 -16.84
N VAL A 148 -13.54 13.34 -15.52
CA VAL A 148 -13.96 14.54 -14.78
C VAL A 148 -13.08 15.73 -15.14
N GLY A 149 -11.76 15.53 -15.33
CA GLY A 149 -10.86 16.58 -15.82
C GLY A 149 -11.33 17.16 -17.16
N ARG A 150 -11.67 16.29 -18.13
CA ARG A 150 -12.22 16.73 -19.42
C ARG A 150 -13.54 17.49 -19.28
N ILE A 151 -14.47 17.00 -18.44
CA ILE A 151 -15.76 17.66 -18.20
C ILE A 151 -15.56 19.06 -17.63
N TYR A 152 -14.64 19.22 -16.67
CA TYR A 152 -14.30 20.53 -16.11
C TYR A 152 -13.73 21.45 -17.18
N GLY A 153 -12.80 20.94 -18.01
CA GLY A 153 -12.21 21.68 -19.12
C GLY A 153 -13.27 22.18 -20.11
N GLU A 154 -14.18 21.30 -20.54
CA GLU A 154 -15.31 21.65 -21.42
C GLU A 154 -16.22 22.71 -20.79
N ALA A 155 -16.54 22.58 -19.49
CA ALA A 155 -17.41 23.51 -18.78
C ALA A 155 -16.80 24.91 -18.59
N HIS A 156 -15.47 25.02 -18.54
CA HIS A 156 -14.73 26.27 -18.29
C HIS A 156 -14.00 26.81 -19.53
N GLY A 157 -14.18 26.19 -20.70
CA GLY A 157 -13.52 26.61 -21.95
C GLY A 157 -12.01 26.32 -22.00
N ILE A 158 -11.52 25.37 -21.19
CA ILE A 158 -10.09 25.01 -21.08
C ILE A 158 -9.86 23.66 -21.74
N LYS A 159 -9.12 23.64 -22.86
CA LYS A 159 -8.77 22.39 -23.55
C LYS A 159 -7.66 21.64 -22.80
N GLY A 160 -7.80 20.32 -22.68
CA GLY A 160 -6.76 19.45 -22.11
C GLY A 160 -6.65 19.51 -20.58
N TYR A 161 -7.70 19.89 -19.86
CA TYR A 161 -7.63 19.97 -18.39
C TYR A 161 -7.43 18.60 -17.71
N GLU A 162 -7.72 17.51 -18.41
CA GLU A 162 -7.35 16.16 -17.99
C GLU A 162 -5.84 15.99 -17.76
N ASP A 163 -5.01 16.75 -18.49
CA ASP A 163 -3.55 16.80 -18.33
C ASP A 163 -3.11 17.66 -17.14
N VAL A 164 -4.04 18.35 -16.48
CA VAL A 164 -3.83 19.05 -15.20
C VAL A 164 -4.31 18.17 -14.04
N ALA A 165 -5.49 17.57 -14.16
CA ALA A 165 -6.11 16.77 -13.10
C ALA A 165 -5.30 15.52 -12.74
N PHE A 166 -4.79 14.79 -13.74
CA PHE A 166 -4.05 13.54 -13.49
C PHE A 166 -2.66 13.77 -12.85
N PRO A 167 -1.82 14.72 -13.31
CA PRO A 167 -0.58 15.05 -12.58
C PRO A 167 -0.84 15.56 -11.16
N THR A 168 -1.90 16.35 -10.95
CA THR A 168 -2.29 16.77 -9.59
C THR A 168 -2.58 15.56 -8.69
N TYR A 169 -3.32 14.58 -9.20
CA TYR A 169 -3.55 13.31 -8.51
C TYR A 169 -2.27 12.52 -8.28
N SER A 170 -1.39 12.42 -9.28
CA SER A 170 -0.14 11.67 -9.16
C SER A 170 0.77 12.24 -8.07
N ILE A 171 0.93 13.57 -8.03
CA ILE A 171 1.72 14.26 -6.99
C ILE A 171 1.06 14.06 -5.62
N THR A 172 -0.26 14.27 -5.52
CA THR A 172 -1.01 14.03 -4.28
C THR A 172 -0.81 12.60 -3.79
N ASN A 173 -0.90 11.60 -4.67
CA ASN A 173 -0.77 10.20 -4.33
C ASN A 173 0.64 9.84 -3.84
N ARG A 174 1.69 10.46 -4.40
CA ARG A 174 3.07 10.31 -3.90
C ARG A 174 3.21 10.82 -2.46
N LEU A 175 2.61 11.98 -2.17
CA LEU A 175 2.64 12.58 -0.84
C LEU A 175 1.84 11.75 0.16
N THR A 176 0.66 11.28 -0.22
CA THR A 176 -0.13 10.39 0.64
C THR A 176 0.58 9.07 0.88
N ASN A 177 1.26 8.49 -0.13
CA ASN A 177 2.04 7.27 0.06
C ASN A 177 3.21 7.48 1.03
N PHE A 178 3.88 8.63 0.98
CA PHE A 178 4.92 8.97 1.95
C PHE A 178 4.35 9.07 3.37
N MET A 179 3.21 9.72 3.55
CA MET A 179 2.52 9.78 4.85
C MET A 179 2.07 8.38 5.31
N PHE A 180 1.57 7.56 4.39
CA PHE A 180 1.11 6.21 4.68
C PHE A 180 2.25 5.26 5.05
N ALA A 181 3.47 5.45 4.56
CA ALA A 181 4.61 4.62 4.96
C ALA A 181 4.80 4.58 6.49
N PHE A 182 4.60 5.72 7.17
CA PHE A 182 4.63 5.78 8.64
C PHE A 182 3.43 5.07 9.28
N SER A 183 2.23 5.31 8.76
CA SER A 183 1.00 4.68 9.25
C SER A 183 1.00 3.17 9.05
N ASP A 184 1.54 2.68 7.94
CA ASP A 184 1.68 1.26 7.62
C ASP A 184 2.68 0.60 8.57
N GLY A 185 3.79 1.28 8.90
CA GLY A 185 4.74 0.81 9.92
C GLY A 185 4.08 0.60 11.29
N ILE A 186 3.30 1.58 11.75
CA ILE A 186 2.51 1.47 13.00
C ILE A 186 1.48 0.35 12.89
N SER A 187 0.77 0.27 11.77
CA SER A 187 -0.27 -0.75 11.54
C SER A 187 0.32 -2.16 11.52
N MET A 188 1.47 -2.38 10.89
CA MET A 188 2.16 -3.68 10.89
C MET A 188 2.59 -4.10 12.30
N ALA A 189 3.20 -3.18 13.07
CA ALA A 189 3.60 -3.46 14.45
C ALA A 189 2.38 -3.77 15.34
N MET A 190 1.31 -2.98 15.21
CA MET A 190 0.02 -3.24 15.84
C MET A 190 -0.51 -4.61 15.46
N GLY A 191 -0.51 -4.97 14.17
CA GLY A 191 -1.03 -6.22 13.67
C GLY A 191 -0.34 -7.44 14.29
N THR A 192 0.99 -7.42 14.39
CA THR A 192 1.77 -8.46 15.09
C THR A 192 1.36 -8.56 16.55
N MET A 193 1.31 -7.44 17.28
CA MET A 193 0.96 -7.45 18.71
C MET A 193 -0.49 -7.90 18.93
N VAL A 194 -1.43 -7.49 18.08
CA VAL A 194 -2.83 -7.94 18.14
C VAL A 194 -2.93 -9.43 17.88
N GLY A 195 -2.29 -9.94 16.83
CA GLY A 195 -2.29 -11.38 16.50
C GLY A 195 -1.73 -12.24 17.65
N GLN A 196 -0.60 -11.83 18.24
CA GLN A 196 -0.01 -12.50 19.40
C GLN A 196 -0.93 -12.48 20.63
N ASN A 197 -1.58 -11.34 20.93
CA ASN A 197 -2.47 -11.23 22.08
C ASN A 197 -3.78 -12.02 21.88
N ILE A 198 -4.34 -12.04 20.68
CA ILE A 198 -5.50 -12.91 20.36
C ILE A 198 -5.12 -14.39 20.52
N GLY A 199 -3.96 -14.80 19.99
CA GLY A 199 -3.45 -16.16 20.15
C GLY A 199 -3.23 -16.54 21.63
N ALA A 200 -2.78 -15.60 22.44
CA ALA A 200 -2.63 -15.75 23.89
C ALA A 200 -3.93 -15.55 24.69
N ARG A 201 -5.10 -15.42 24.03
CA ARG A 201 -6.42 -15.16 24.64
C ARG A 201 -6.49 -13.88 25.49
N LYS A 202 -5.59 -12.91 25.25
CA LYS A 202 -5.52 -11.59 25.91
C LYS A 202 -6.30 -10.53 25.12
N TYR A 203 -7.62 -10.73 25.02
CA TYR A 203 -8.50 -9.92 24.16
C TYR A 203 -8.54 -8.44 24.53
N GLU A 204 -8.57 -8.11 25.83
CA GLU A 204 -8.62 -6.71 26.27
C GLU A 204 -7.36 -5.95 25.88
N ARG A 205 -6.19 -6.59 26.06
CA ARG A 205 -4.91 -6.03 25.63
C ARG A 205 -4.85 -5.85 24.11
N ALA A 206 -5.39 -6.81 23.34
CA ALA A 206 -5.47 -6.68 21.88
C ALA A 206 -6.33 -5.48 21.45
N LYS A 207 -7.45 -5.24 22.13
CA LYS A 207 -8.33 -4.08 21.89
C LYS A 207 -7.62 -2.76 22.22
N GLU A 208 -6.98 -2.67 23.39
CA GLU A 208 -6.23 -1.48 23.81
C GLU A 208 -5.11 -1.13 22.81
N ILE A 209 -4.38 -2.15 22.32
CA ILE A 209 -3.34 -1.97 21.30
C ILE A 209 -3.94 -1.41 20.00
N ALA A 210 -5.06 -1.97 19.54
CA ALA A 210 -5.73 -1.49 18.33
C ALA A 210 -6.22 -0.05 18.46
N GLU A 211 -6.83 0.31 19.59
CA GLU A 211 -7.32 1.66 19.86
C GLU A 211 -6.19 2.70 19.92
N LYS A 212 -5.09 2.37 20.62
CA LYS A 212 -3.89 3.21 20.65
C LYS A 212 -3.28 3.39 19.26
N ALA A 213 -3.21 2.33 18.46
CA ALA A 213 -2.68 2.41 17.11
C ALA A 213 -3.56 3.26 16.18
N MET A 214 -4.90 3.13 16.29
CA MET A 214 -5.85 3.98 15.56
C MET A 214 -5.62 5.47 15.89
N LEU A 215 -5.45 5.80 17.18
CA LEU A 215 -5.17 7.16 17.62
C LEU A 215 -3.83 7.67 17.07
N ILE A 216 -2.76 6.87 17.16
CA ILE A 216 -1.44 7.23 16.63
C ILE A 216 -1.50 7.48 15.12
N ASN A 217 -2.14 6.59 14.35
CA ASN A 217 -2.32 6.77 12.91
C ASN A 217 -3.11 8.03 12.58
N PHE A 218 -4.20 8.30 13.31
CA PHE A 218 -4.99 9.51 13.14
C PHE A 218 -4.12 10.76 13.39
N THR A 219 -3.32 10.77 14.46
CA THR A 219 -2.40 11.88 14.78
C THR A 219 -1.31 12.06 13.72
N ILE A 220 -0.62 11.00 13.31
CA ILE A 220 0.43 11.05 12.27
C ILE A 220 -0.12 11.63 10.98
N LEU A 221 -1.28 11.13 10.53
CA LEU A 221 -1.89 11.62 9.30
C LEU A 221 -2.49 13.01 9.44
N SER A 222 -2.94 13.40 10.64
CA SER A 222 -3.36 14.79 10.92
C SER A 222 -2.20 15.77 10.79
N ILE A 223 -1.05 15.44 11.38
CA ILE A 223 0.17 16.24 11.27
C ILE A 223 0.62 16.31 9.81
N GLY A 224 0.69 15.17 9.12
CA GLY A 224 1.07 15.15 7.71
C GLY A 224 0.09 15.92 6.82
N THR A 225 -1.20 15.89 7.12
CA THR A 225 -2.23 16.68 6.42
C THR A 225 -2.02 18.18 6.63
N LEU A 226 -1.72 18.59 7.86
CA LEU A 226 -1.43 19.99 8.18
C LEU A 226 -0.18 20.49 7.45
N LEU A 227 0.90 19.70 7.48
CA LEU A 227 2.13 20.00 6.75
C LEU A 227 1.86 20.09 5.24
N PHE A 228 1.08 19.15 4.69
CA PHE A 228 0.71 19.18 3.28
C PHE A 228 -0.09 20.44 2.92
N ALA A 229 -1.04 20.85 3.76
CA ALA A 229 -1.82 22.06 3.55
C ALA A 229 -0.96 23.33 3.56
N ILE A 230 -0.03 23.44 4.52
CA ILE A 230 0.89 24.60 4.65
C ILE A 230 1.88 24.65 3.48
N PHE A 231 2.48 23.52 3.13
CA PHE A 231 3.55 23.44 2.14
C PHE A 231 3.07 23.03 0.74
N ARG A 232 1.77 23.08 0.43
CA ARG A 232 1.24 22.60 -0.87
C ARG A 232 1.95 23.20 -2.07
N VAL A 233 2.20 24.50 -2.07
CA VAL A 233 2.77 25.23 -3.22
C VAL A 233 4.23 24.82 -3.47
N PRO A 234 5.16 24.91 -2.49
CA PRO A 234 6.54 24.49 -2.71
C PRO A 234 6.63 22.99 -3.05
N ILE A 235 5.80 22.14 -2.45
CA ILE A 235 5.75 20.72 -2.77
C ILE A 235 5.37 20.50 -4.23
N PHE A 236 4.28 21.11 -4.71
CA PHE A 236 3.86 20.93 -6.10
C PHE A 236 4.85 21.52 -7.09
N LYS A 237 5.42 22.71 -6.80
CA LYS A 237 6.47 23.35 -7.61
C LYS A 237 7.72 22.50 -7.75
N PHE A 238 8.06 21.70 -6.74
CA PHE A 238 9.20 20.79 -6.79
C PHE A 238 9.02 19.69 -7.85
N PHE A 239 7.79 19.19 -8.04
CA PHE A 239 7.50 18.14 -9.02
C PHE A 239 7.20 18.67 -10.42
N VAL A 240 6.43 19.76 -10.51
CA VAL A 240 6.04 20.34 -11.79
C VAL A 240 5.86 21.85 -11.66
N ASN A 241 6.43 22.59 -12.61
CA ASN A 241 6.29 24.04 -12.65
C ASN A 241 5.14 24.46 -13.59
N ASP A 242 3.94 23.92 -13.34
CA ASP A 242 2.71 24.26 -14.05
C ASP A 242 1.76 25.02 -13.10
N PRO A 243 1.48 26.30 -13.37
CA PRO A 243 0.56 27.11 -12.57
C PRO A 243 -0.84 26.51 -12.41
N MET A 244 -1.36 25.81 -13.42
CA MET A 244 -2.69 25.20 -13.38
C MET A 244 -2.73 24.00 -12.44
N VAL A 245 -1.69 23.16 -12.45
CA VAL A 245 -1.55 22.03 -11.52
C VAL A 245 -1.41 22.53 -10.07
N ILE A 246 -0.63 23.61 -9.87
CA ILE A 246 -0.49 24.24 -8.56
C ILE A 246 -1.81 24.87 -8.09
N ALA A 247 -2.59 25.48 -8.99
CA ALA A 247 -3.92 26.00 -8.67
C ALA A 247 -4.89 24.88 -8.26
N GLU A 248 -4.90 23.78 -9.02
CA GLU A 248 -5.76 22.62 -8.77
C GLU A 248 -5.44 21.93 -7.43
N SER A 249 -4.18 21.96 -6.98
CA SER A 249 -3.80 21.45 -5.64
C SER A 249 -4.56 22.12 -4.48
N LYS A 250 -5.11 23.33 -4.68
CA LYS A 250 -5.96 23.99 -3.66
C LYS A 250 -7.21 23.15 -3.39
N LYS A 251 -7.84 22.59 -4.43
CA LYS A 251 -9.03 21.76 -4.31
C LYS A 251 -8.71 20.45 -3.57
N VAL A 252 -7.53 19.88 -3.79
CA VAL A 252 -7.05 18.71 -3.03
C VAL A 252 -6.99 19.00 -1.54
N VAL A 253 -6.44 20.15 -1.14
CA VAL A 253 -6.37 20.53 0.28
C VAL A 253 -7.77 20.75 0.87
N MET A 254 -8.63 21.46 0.14
CA MET A 254 -9.97 21.82 0.62
C MET A 254 -10.93 20.63 0.72
N TYR A 255 -10.91 19.71 -0.24
CA TYR A 255 -11.94 18.66 -0.37
C TYR A 255 -11.46 17.25 -0.03
N PHE A 256 -10.16 16.97 -0.14
CA PHE A 256 -9.62 15.62 0.05
C PHE A 256 -8.76 15.49 1.31
N SER A 257 -7.88 16.44 1.59
CA SER A 257 -6.78 16.26 2.56
C SER A 257 -7.28 16.08 4.00
N ALA A 258 -8.34 16.79 4.40
CA ALA A 258 -8.98 16.65 5.72
C ALA A 258 -9.52 15.22 6.00
N SER A 259 -9.66 14.38 4.97
CA SER A 259 -10.11 13.00 5.11
C SER A 259 -8.98 12.00 5.42
N LEU A 260 -7.71 12.38 5.23
CA LEU A 260 -6.55 11.50 5.43
C LEU A 260 -6.41 10.97 6.86
N PRO A 261 -6.70 11.74 7.93
CA PRO A 261 -6.71 11.21 9.29
C PRO A 261 -7.68 10.03 9.48
N PHE A 262 -8.87 10.11 8.88
CA PHE A 262 -9.86 9.03 8.91
C PHE A 262 -9.39 7.79 8.16
N PHE A 263 -8.63 7.97 7.06
CA PHE A 263 -7.97 6.85 6.40
C PHE A 263 -7.04 6.09 7.36
N GLY A 264 -6.32 6.77 8.26
CA GLY A 264 -5.43 6.13 9.24
C GLY A 264 -6.17 5.23 10.23
N ILE A 265 -7.40 5.60 10.58
CA ILE A 265 -8.30 4.75 11.36
C ILE A 265 -8.72 3.54 10.52
N PHE A 266 -9.15 3.78 9.28
CA PHE A 266 -9.54 2.71 8.35
C PHE A 266 -8.40 1.70 8.14
N SER A 267 -7.17 2.15 7.91
CA SER A 267 -6.01 1.28 7.69
C SER A 267 -5.69 0.44 8.93
N ALA A 268 -5.73 1.03 10.13
CA ALA A 268 -5.56 0.32 11.38
C ALA A 268 -6.63 -0.76 11.58
N VAL A 269 -7.91 -0.44 11.40
CA VAL A 269 -9.00 -1.43 11.51
C VAL A 269 -8.83 -2.55 10.49
N ASN A 270 -8.50 -2.21 9.25
CA ASN A 270 -8.28 -3.19 8.19
C ASN A 270 -7.14 -4.15 8.55
N GLN A 271 -6.07 -3.60 9.13
CA GLN A 271 -4.92 -4.36 9.59
C GLN A 271 -5.24 -5.24 10.81
N VAL A 272 -6.09 -4.78 11.74
CA VAL A 272 -6.60 -5.63 12.85
C VAL A 272 -7.31 -6.85 12.29
N PHE A 273 -8.21 -6.68 11.31
CA PHE A 273 -8.93 -7.80 10.71
C PHE A 273 -8.02 -8.76 9.97
N ASN A 274 -7.04 -8.25 9.21
CA ASN A 274 -6.04 -9.08 8.56
C ASN A 274 -5.22 -9.89 9.58
N SER A 275 -4.73 -9.24 10.63
CA SER A 275 -3.88 -9.88 11.64
C SER A 275 -4.64 -10.82 12.59
N ALA A 276 -5.94 -10.62 12.78
CA ALA A 276 -6.81 -11.53 13.51
C ALA A 276 -7.28 -12.73 12.66
N GLY A 277 -6.85 -12.83 11.40
CA GLY A 277 -7.24 -13.91 10.47
C GLY A 277 -8.60 -13.70 9.79
N HIS A 278 -9.29 -12.58 10.06
CA HIS A 278 -10.57 -12.21 9.44
C HIS A 278 -10.38 -11.50 8.09
N THR A 279 -9.56 -12.08 7.20
CA THR A 279 -9.16 -11.45 5.93
C THR A 279 -10.33 -11.16 4.98
N LYS A 280 -11.41 -11.94 5.04
CA LYS A 280 -12.65 -11.65 4.31
C LYS A 280 -13.27 -10.31 4.72
N LYS A 281 -13.22 -9.94 6.01
CA LYS A 281 -13.78 -8.66 6.49
C LYS A 281 -12.96 -7.49 5.96
N SER A 282 -11.64 -7.63 6.00
CA SER A 282 -10.70 -6.66 5.42
C SER A 282 -10.90 -6.48 3.92
N MET A 283 -11.02 -7.58 3.16
CA MET A 283 -11.34 -7.56 1.73
C MET A 283 -12.64 -6.81 1.45
N VAL A 284 -13.72 -7.13 2.17
CA VAL A 284 -15.02 -6.47 2.00
C VAL A 284 -14.94 -4.97 2.31
N LEU A 285 -14.24 -4.57 3.38
CA LEU A 285 -14.02 -3.15 3.68
C LEU A 285 -13.28 -2.42 2.57
N GLY A 286 -12.21 -3.02 2.02
CA GLY A 286 -11.46 -2.47 0.90
C GLY A 286 -12.34 -2.30 -0.35
N ILE A 287 -13.13 -3.32 -0.69
CA ILE A 287 -14.05 -3.29 -1.83
C ILE A 287 -15.13 -2.21 -1.64
N ILE A 288 -15.79 -2.16 -0.48
CA ILE A 288 -16.80 -1.13 -0.20
C ILE A 288 -16.19 0.26 -0.38
N ARG A 289 -15.04 0.50 0.26
CA ARG A 289 -14.42 1.82 0.24
C ARG A 289 -14.01 2.26 -1.16
N LEU A 290 -13.42 1.37 -1.97
CA LEU A 290 -12.95 1.74 -3.30
C LEU A 290 -14.06 1.67 -4.37
N TRP A 291 -14.73 0.53 -4.49
CA TRP A 291 -15.65 0.25 -5.60
C TRP A 291 -17.05 0.80 -5.38
N ILE A 292 -17.54 0.78 -4.15
CA ILE A 292 -18.90 1.24 -3.84
C ILE A 292 -18.90 2.73 -3.51
N LEU A 293 -17.88 3.20 -2.79
CA LEU A 293 -17.80 4.59 -2.36
C LEU A 293 -16.92 5.44 -3.27
N ARG A 294 -15.60 5.19 -3.31
CA ARG A 294 -14.65 6.11 -3.95
C ARG A 294 -14.92 6.32 -5.44
N ILE A 295 -15.01 5.25 -6.23
CA ILE A 295 -15.20 5.36 -7.67
C ILE A 295 -16.54 6.04 -8.01
N PRO A 296 -17.70 5.58 -7.50
CA PRO A 296 -18.98 6.18 -7.83
C PRO A 296 -19.12 7.61 -7.31
N LEU A 297 -18.71 7.90 -6.06
CA LEU A 297 -18.81 9.25 -5.49
C LEU A 297 -17.92 10.24 -6.25
N SER A 298 -16.69 9.85 -6.60
CA SER A 298 -15.77 10.74 -7.33
C SER A 298 -16.29 11.06 -8.73
N TYR A 299 -16.89 10.08 -9.41
CA TYR A 299 -17.50 10.30 -10.72
C TYR A 299 -18.78 11.13 -10.61
N TRP A 300 -19.73 10.72 -9.77
CA TRP A 300 -21.03 11.34 -9.66
C TRP A 300 -20.95 12.80 -9.19
N LEU A 301 -20.19 13.09 -8.13
CA LEU A 301 -20.01 14.46 -7.65
C LEU A 301 -19.22 15.31 -8.65
N GLY A 302 -18.20 14.73 -9.30
CA GLY A 302 -17.43 15.43 -10.33
C GLY A 302 -18.29 15.85 -11.52
N VAL A 303 -19.19 14.99 -11.98
CA VAL A 303 -20.15 15.28 -13.05
C VAL A 303 -21.22 16.27 -12.59
N ALA A 304 -21.81 16.06 -11.40
CA ALA A 304 -22.88 16.90 -10.88
C ALA A 304 -22.45 18.35 -10.65
N MET A 305 -21.24 18.54 -10.12
CA MET A 305 -20.67 19.88 -9.89
C MET A 305 -20.04 20.48 -11.16
N LYS A 306 -19.81 19.66 -12.20
CA LYS A 306 -18.96 20.00 -13.36
C LYS A 306 -17.60 20.57 -12.93
N ASP A 307 -17.10 20.09 -11.79
CA ASP A 307 -15.87 20.55 -11.16
C ASP A 307 -15.08 19.37 -10.59
N THR A 308 -13.77 19.40 -10.78
CA THR A 308 -12.83 18.47 -10.15
C THR A 308 -12.89 18.51 -8.63
N ALA A 309 -13.38 19.60 -8.02
CA ALA A 309 -13.75 19.67 -6.60
C ALA A 309 -14.67 18.50 -6.17
N GLY A 310 -15.66 18.16 -7.01
CA GLY A 310 -16.56 17.04 -6.74
C GLY A 310 -15.86 15.69 -6.74
N MET A 311 -14.87 15.50 -7.62
CA MET A 311 -14.03 14.31 -7.63
C MET A 311 -13.20 14.20 -6.34
N TRP A 312 -12.52 15.28 -5.93
CA TRP A 312 -11.74 15.31 -4.69
C TRP A 312 -12.61 15.07 -3.45
N LEU A 313 -13.79 15.67 -3.42
CA LEU A 313 -14.77 15.47 -2.37
C LEU A 313 -15.25 14.02 -2.31
N GLY A 314 -15.55 13.39 -3.45
CA GLY A 314 -15.93 11.98 -3.51
C GLY A 314 -14.84 11.05 -2.99
N MET A 315 -13.57 11.33 -3.31
CA MET A 315 -12.44 10.60 -2.73
C MET A 315 -12.36 10.83 -1.22
N GLY A 316 -12.53 12.06 -0.75
CA GLY A 316 -12.48 12.41 0.68
C GLY A 316 -13.60 11.73 1.48
N LEU A 317 -14.83 11.81 1.00
CA LEU A 317 -16.00 11.15 1.60
C LEU A 317 -15.81 9.64 1.68
N SER A 318 -15.21 9.01 0.67
CA SER A 318 -14.93 7.57 0.72
C SER A 318 -14.01 7.17 1.88
N ASN A 319 -13.04 8.03 2.25
CA ASN A 319 -12.17 7.78 3.40
C ASN A 319 -12.94 7.91 4.72
N VAL A 320 -13.74 8.97 4.87
CA VAL A 320 -14.53 9.21 6.08
C VAL A 320 -15.58 8.12 6.28
N ILE A 321 -16.41 7.87 5.26
CA ILE A 321 -17.46 6.85 5.32
C ILE A 321 -16.84 5.45 5.50
N GLY A 322 -15.75 5.13 4.79
CA GLY A 322 -15.03 3.88 4.95
C GLY A 322 -14.51 3.69 6.38
N ALA A 323 -13.93 4.73 6.98
CA ALA A 323 -13.47 4.70 8.37
C ALA A 323 -14.62 4.50 9.36
N LEU A 324 -15.76 5.17 9.16
CA LEU A 324 -16.95 4.99 10.00
C LEU A 324 -17.51 3.57 9.91
N ILE A 325 -17.62 3.01 8.70
CA ILE A 325 -18.04 1.60 8.50
C ILE A 325 -17.05 0.65 9.17
N GLY A 326 -15.74 0.88 8.98
CA GLY A 326 -14.68 0.10 9.61
C GLY A 326 -14.77 0.15 11.14
N LEU A 327 -14.84 1.33 11.73
CA LEU A 327 -15.00 1.54 13.16
C LEU A 327 -16.25 0.86 13.70
N ALA A 328 -17.41 1.04 13.05
CA ALA A 328 -18.64 0.39 13.46
C ALA A 328 -18.50 -1.14 13.47
N TRP A 329 -17.77 -1.71 12.51
CA TRP A 329 -17.52 -3.15 12.46
C TRP A 329 -16.49 -3.61 13.51
N PHE A 330 -15.46 -2.79 13.76
CA PHE A 330 -14.48 -3.01 14.82
C PHE A 330 -15.14 -3.07 16.19
N LEU A 331 -16.04 -2.11 16.49
CA LEU A 331 -16.75 -2.00 17.76
C LEU A 331 -17.69 -3.18 18.04
N LYS A 332 -18.17 -3.89 17.00
CA LYS A 332 -18.94 -5.14 17.18
C LYS A 332 -18.12 -6.28 17.82
N GLY A 333 -16.80 -6.15 17.96
CA GLY A 333 -15.94 -7.13 18.63
C GLY A 333 -15.80 -8.49 17.93
N SER A 334 -16.45 -8.67 16.77
CA SER A 334 -16.46 -9.94 16.03
C SER A 334 -15.08 -10.44 15.58
N TRP A 335 -14.06 -9.60 15.66
CA TRP A 335 -12.66 -9.89 15.31
C TRP A 335 -11.87 -10.47 16.49
N LEU A 336 -12.36 -10.34 17.72
CA LEU A 336 -11.72 -10.91 18.91
C LEU A 336 -11.87 -12.44 18.97
N ARG A 337 -12.86 -13.01 18.28
CA ARG A 337 -13.01 -14.46 18.18
C ARG A 337 -11.96 -15.03 17.24
N GLY A 338 -11.14 -15.96 17.74
CA GLY A 338 -10.13 -16.67 16.96
C GLY A 338 -10.75 -17.42 15.78
N VAL A 339 -10.09 -17.38 14.61
CA VAL A 339 -10.54 -18.05 13.37
C VAL A 339 -10.09 -19.51 13.31
N ILE A 340 -9.13 -19.90 14.16
CA ILE A 340 -8.61 -21.26 14.25
C ILE A 340 -9.17 -21.87 15.53
N GLU A 341 -10.19 -22.73 15.40
CA GLU A 341 -10.59 -23.63 16.47
C GLU A 341 -9.45 -24.64 16.69
N GLU A 342 -8.96 -24.72 17.93
CA GLU A 342 -8.12 -25.83 18.36
C GLU A 342 -8.98 -27.10 18.28
N HIS A 343 -8.77 -27.91 17.25
CA HIS A 343 -9.14 -29.32 17.34
C HIS A 343 -8.17 -29.93 18.36
N HIS A 344 -8.65 -30.03 19.61
CA HIS A 344 -8.06 -30.88 20.63
C HIS A 344 -8.08 -32.35 20.22
#